data_AF-A0A1M4UA01-F1
#
_entry.id   AF-A0A1M4UA01-F1
#
_cell.length_a   1.000
_cell.length_b   1.000
_cell.length_c   1.000
_cell.angle_alpha   90.00
_cell.angle_beta   90.00
_cell.angle_gamma   90.00
#
_symmetry.space_group_name_H-M   'P 1'
#
loop_
_entity.id
_entity.type
_entity.pdbx_description
1 polymer ?
#
loop_
_entity_poly.entity_id
_entity_poly.type
_entity_poly.pdbx_seq_one_letter_code
_entity_poly.pdbx_strand_id
1 'polypeptide(L)' 'MSLLSEKEILNYAFKKAIEMEQRRQAKYSFLARNSRDKKLQELFGSFAVTCSRHIALLKEEMKNLNIQ' A
#
# COMPACT_ATOMS: atom_id res chain seq x y z
N MET A 1 1.93 -6.37 31.44
CA MET A 1 1.92 -6.07 29.99
C MET A 1 0.51 -6.33 29.49
N SER A 2 -0.17 -5.31 28.96
CA SER A 2 -1.48 -5.51 28.33
C SER A 2 -1.25 -6.25 27.01
N LEU A 3 -1.81 -7.45 26.87
CA LEU A 3 -1.85 -8.13 25.57
C LEU A 3 -2.81 -7.33 24.68
N LEU A 4 -2.34 -6.92 23.50
CA LEU A 4 -3.20 -6.28 22.51
C LEU A 4 -4.34 -7.23 22.16
N SER A 5 -5.54 -6.68 22.04
CA SER A 5 -6.66 -7.40 21.49
C SER A 5 -6.39 -7.78 20.03
N GLU A 6 -7.00 -8.86 19.56
CA GLU A 6 -6.90 -9.29 18.16
C GLU A 6 -7.24 -8.17 17.17
N LYS A 7 -8.24 -7.33 17.51
CA LYS A 7 -8.60 -6.14 16.72
C LYS A 7 -7.48 -5.11 16.64
N GLU A 8 -6.76 -4.86 17.73
CA GLU A 8 -5.64 -3.91 17.73
C GLU A 8 -4.46 -4.44 16.91
N ILE A 9 -4.20 -5.75 16.98
CA ILE A 9 -3.18 -6.41 16.17
C ILE A 9 -3.52 -6.30 14.68
N LEU A 10 -4.76 -6.62 14.31
CA LEU A 10 -5.25 -6.49 12.93
C LEU A 10 -5.15 -5.04 12.47
N ASN A 11 -5.64 -4.09 13.27
CA ASN A 11 -5.59 -2.67 12.92
C ASN A 11 -4.15 -2.18 12.68
N TYR A 12 -3.22 -2.56 13.56
CA TYR A 12 -1.80 -2.24 13.38
C TYR A 12 -1.24 -2.84 12.08
N ALA A 13 -1.55 -4.11 11.80
CA ALA A 13 -1.09 -4.79 10.59
C ALA A 13 -1.59 -4.10 9.31
N PHE A 14 -2.88 -3.75 9.26
CA PHE A 14 -3.47 -3.04 8.12
C PHE A 14 -2.85 -1.66 7.92
N LYS A 15 -2.69 -0.88 9.00
CA LYS A 15 -2.02 0.43 8.93
C LYS A 15 -0.59 0.31 8.41
N LYS A 16 0.14 -0.72 8.87
CA LYS A 16 1.50 -0.98 8.41
C LYS A 16 1.54 -1.36 6.93
N ALA A 17 0.62 -2.22 6.49
CA ALA A 17 0.49 -2.59 5.08
C ALA A 17 0.19 -1.39 4.18
N ILE A 18 -0.74 -0.52 4.58
CA ILE A 18 -1.07 0.72 3.86
C ILE A 18 0.16 1.63 3.77
N GLU A 19 0.87 1.86 4.87
CA GLU A 19 2.09 2.67 4.89
C GLU A 19 3.16 2.11 3.93
N MET A 20 3.34 0.79 3.92
CA MET A 20 4.28 0.13 3.02
C MET A 20 3.87 0.28 1.55
N GLU A 21 2.59 0.12 1.22
CA GLU A 21 2.09 0.32 -0.14
C GLU A 21 2.20 1.77 -0.60
N GLN A 22 1.97 2.75 0.29
CA GLN A 22 2.19 4.17 -0.02
C GLN A 22 3.66 4.46 -0.35
N ARG A 23 4.60 3.90 0.43
CA ARG A 23 6.04 4.02 0.16
C ARG A 23 6.43 3.37 -1.16
N ARG A 24 5.88 2.19 -1.48
CA ARG A 24 6.10 1.51 -2.77
C ARG A 24 5.54 2.31 -3.94
N GLN A 25 4.32 2.81 -3.82
CA GLN A 25 3.69 3.66 -4.83
C GLN A 25 4.56 4.89 -5.14
N ALA A 26 5.04 5.58 -4.11
CA ALA A 26 5.91 6.75 -4.27
C ALA A 26 7.23 6.37 -4.97
N LYS A 27 7.85 5.25 -4.55
CA LYS A 27 9.07 4.73 -5.17
C LYS A 27 8.86 4.42 -6.66
N TYR A 28 7.81 3.69 -7.02
CA TYR A 28 7.55 3.34 -8.42
C TYR A 28 7.16 4.55 -9.25
N SER A 29 6.42 5.51 -8.69
CA SER A 29 6.12 6.78 -9.36
C SER A 29 7.40 7.58 -9.65
N PHE A 30 8.34 7.61 -8.69
CA PHE A 30 9.64 8.24 -8.89
C PHE A 30 10.45 7.52 -9.98
N LEU A 31 10.53 6.18 -9.93
CA LEU A 31 11.27 5.40 -10.92
C LEU A 31 10.67 5.55 -12.32
N ALA A 32 9.34 5.56 -12.45
CA ALA A 32 8.66 5.78 -13.72
C ALA A 32 9.03 7.15 -14.32
N ARG A 33 9.02 8.22 -13.51
CA ARG A 33 9.36 9.58 -13.98
C ARG A 33 10.82 9.75 -14.38
N ASN A 34 11.73 8.99 -13.77
CA ASN A 34 13.17 9.15 -13.97
C ASN A 34 13.79 8.09 -14.92
N SER A 35 13.01 7.09 -15.34
CA SER A 35 13.49 6.09 -16.29
C SER A 35 13.59 6.68 -17.69
N ARG A 36 14.69 6.40 -18.41
CA ARG A 36 14.85 6.79 -19.82
C ARG A 36 14.27 5.76 -20.79
N ASP A 37 14.22 4.50 -20.36
CA ASP A 37 13.64 3.41 -21.14
C ASP A 37 12.11 3.39 -21.02
N LYS A 38 11.42 3.39 -22.17
CA LYS A 38 9.95 3.47 -22.23
C LYS A 38 9.26 2.25 -21.58
N LYS A 39 9.82 1.04 -21.74
CA LYS A 39 9.23 -0.17 -21.13
C LYS A 39 9.36 -0.11 -19.60
N LEU A 40 10.48 0.39 -19.09
CA LEU A 40 10.64 0.61 -17.65
C LEU A 40 9.70 1.69 -17.11
N GLN A 41 9.49 2.78 -17.86
CA GLN A 41 8.50 3.80 -17.49
C GLN A 41 7.09 3.19 -17.33
N GLU A 42 6.65 2.41 -18.33
CA GLU A 42 5.34 1.74 -18.33
C GLU A 42 5.22 0.69 -17.21
N LEU A 43 6.28 -0.09 -16.99
CA LEU A 43 6.33 -1.10 -15.93
C LEU A 43 6.21 -0.47 -14.54
N PHE A 44 7.03 0.54 -14.25
CA PHE A 44 6.98 1.24 -12.96
C PHE A 44 5.67 2.03 -12.78
N GLY A 45 5.13 2.62 -13.85
CA GLY A 45 3.80 3.23 -13.83
C GLY A 45 2.71 2.23 -13.45
N SER A 46 2.75 1.04 -14.04
CA SER A 46 1.83 -0.06 -13.72
C SER A 46 1.96 -0.51 -12.27
N PHE A 47 3.19 -0.61 -11.73
CA PHE A 47 3.39 -0.93 -10.32
C PHE A 47 2.84 0.14 -9.38
N ALA A 48 3.02 1.41 -9.69
CA ALA A 48 2.44 2.50 -8.89
C ALA A 48 0.90 2.42 -8.85
N VAL A 49 0.25 2.15 -10.00
CA VAL A 49 -1.21 1.95 -10.09
C VAL A 49 -1.66 0.74 -9.28
N THR A 50 -0.93 -0.38 -9.35
CA THR A 50 -1.22 -1.57 -8.56
C THR A 50 -1.14 -1.31 -7.05
N CYS A 51 -0.13 -0.57 -6.58
CA CYS A 51 -0.04 -0.15 -5.18
C CYS A 51 -1.27 0.69 -4.76
N SER A 52 -1.73 1.62 -5.60
CA SER A 52 -2.96 2.39 -5.31
C SER A 52 -4.19 1.50 -5.16
N ARG A 53 -4.33 0.46 -6.00
CA ARG A 53 -5.42 -0.52 -5.90
C ARG A 53 -5.33 -1.33 -4.62
N HIS A 54 -4.14 -1.79 -4.24
CA HIS A 54 -3.92 -2.50 -2.98
C HIS A 54 -4.31 -1.63 -1.77
N ILE A 55 -3.94 -0.35 -1.76
CA ILE A 55 -4.35 0.57 -0.68
C ILE A 55 -5.88 0.67 -0.59
N ALA A 56 -6.58 0.73 -1.73
CA ALA A 56 -8.04 0.78 -1.75
C ALA A 56 -8.65 -0.51 -1.15
N LEU A 57 -8.15 -1.68 -1.57
CA LEU A 57 -8.59 -2.98 -1.04
C LEU A 57 -8.33 -3.11 0.47
N LEU A 58 -7.15 -2.69 0.94
CA LEU A 58 -6.82 -2.71 2.36
C LEU A 58 -7.76 -1.81 3.18
N LYS A 59 -8.12 -0.63 2.67
CA LYS A 59 -9.06 0.28 3.34
C LYS A 59 -10.49 -0.27 3.34
N GLU A 60 -10.90 -0.91 2.26
CA GLU A 60 -12.19 -1.60 2.19
C GLU A 60 -12.25 -2.74 3.21
N GLU A 61 -11.19 -3.54 3.31
CA GLU A 61 -11.14 -4.64 4.28
C GLU A 61 -11.09 -4.14 5.73
N MET A 62 -10.38 -3.05 6.01
CA MET A 62 -10.45 -2.39 7.32
C MET A 62 -11.88 -1.98 7.69
N LYS A 63 -12.64 -1.47 6.71
CA LYS A 63 -14.05 -1.13 6.91
C LYS A 63 -14.90 -2.38 7.19
N ASN A 64 -14.67 -3.47 6.46
CA ASN A 64 -15.37 -4.75 6.66
C ASN A 64 -15.12 -5.34 8.05
N LEU A 65 -13.88 -5.21 8.55
CA LEU A 65 -13.47 -5.68 9.88
C LEU A 65 -13.81 -4.69 11.01
N ASN A 66 -14.40 -3.54 10.68
CA ASN A 66 -14.72 -2.45 11.62
C ASN A 66 -13.51 -2.01 12.45
N ILE A 67 -12.39 -1.76 11.76
CA ILE A 67 -11.11 -1.25 12.29
C ILE A 67 -10.70 0.05 11.58
N GLN A 68 -9.94 0.92 12.26
CA GLN A 68 -9.63 2.30 11.84
C GLN A 68 -8.14 2.64 11.96
#